data_AF-A0A2E8WL90-F1
#
_entry.id   AF-A0A2E8WL90-F1
#
_cell.length_a   1.000
_cell.length_b   1.000
_cell.length_c   1.000
_cell.angle_alpha   90.00
_cell.angle_beta   90.00
_cell.angle_gamma   90.00
#
_symmetry.space_group_name_H-M   'P 1'
#
loop_
_entity.id
_entity.type
_entity.pdbx_description
1 polymer ?
#
loop_
_entity_poly.entity_id
_entity_poly.type
_entity_poly.pdbx_seq_one_letter_code
_entity_poly.pdbx_strand_id
1 'polypeptide(L)'
;MIEAKNQNQESLHKKDGGQHLTSLEWYGRNYQAREAEVIPVVAASVTVADEGTEYPETARVLTPDKIVEVLDNLKQLYLALANEEPLMQRPKLGELIQTFGLLSSTFVSRYTVRVQRT
;
A
#
# COMPACT_ATOMS: atom_id res chain seq x y z
N MET A 1 -6.32 3.52 -1.18
CA MET A 1 -6.44 4.32 0.06
C MET A 1 -5.46 3.75 1.06
N ILE A 2 -4.67 4.59 1.75
CA ILE A 2 -3.76 4.14 2.81
C ILE A 2 -4.17 4.84 4.11
N GLU A 3 -4.43 4.07 5.16
CA GLU A 3 -4.72 4.59 6.50
C GLU A 3 -3.64 4.13 7.48
N ALA A 4 -3.05 5.04 8.26
CA ALA A 4 -2.02 4.71 9.24
C ALA A 4 -2.62 4.49 10.63
N LYS A 5 -2.28 3.37 11.26
CA LYS A 5 -2.72 2.97 12.60
C LYS A 5 -1.52 2.67 13.49
N ASN A 6 -1.10 3.68 14.25
CA ASN A 6 0.08 3.61 15.10
C ASN A 6 -0.20 3.07 16.52
N GLN A 7 -1.47 2.91 16.88
CA GLN A 7 -1.89 2.52 18.23
C GLN A 7 -2.13 1.01 18.39
N ASN A 8 -2.19 0.26 17.28
CA ASN A 8 -2.52 -1.16 17.28
C ASN A 8 -1.27 -1.98 17.64
N GLN A 9 -1.32 -2.65 18.80
CA GLN A 9 -0.18 -3.41 19.34
C GLN A 9 -0.33 -4.92 19.16
N GLU A 10 -1.55 -5.44 19.29
CA GLU A 10 -1.84 -6.89 19.23
C GLU A 10 -2.57 -7.27 17.94
N SER A 11 -3.56 -6.48 17.55
CA SER A 11 -4.41 -6.74 16.40
C SER A 11 -4.92 -5.44 15.77
N LEU A 12 -5.44 -5.55 14.55
CA LEU A 12 -6.22 -4.49 13.91
C LEU A 12 -7.62 -4.50 14.51
N HIS A 13 -7.93 -3.41 15.22
CA HIS A 13 -9.17 -3.32 15.98
C HIS A 13 -10.41 -3.29 15.09
N LYS A 14 -11.48 -3.93 15.55
CA LYS A 14 -12.79 -3.91 14.86
C LYS A 14 -13.28 -2.50 14.52
N LYS A 15 -13.10 -1.54 15.44
CA LYS A 15 -13.51 -0.13 15.25
C LYS A 15 -12.77 0.51 14.06
N ASP A 16 -11.50 0.20 13.89
CA ASP A 16 -10.71 0.71 12.78
C ASP A 16 -11.21 0.14 11.45
N GLY A 17 -11.61 -1.14 11.43
CA GLY A 17 -12.24 -1.77 10.26
C GLY A 17 -13.49 -1.04 9.79
N GLY A 18 -14.38 -0.64 10.71
CA GLY A 18 -15.60 0.11 10.35
C GLY A 18 -15.33 1.52 9.84
N GLN A 19 -14.35 2.23 10.41
CA GLN A 19 -13.89 3.52 9.89
C GLN A 19 -13.30 3.38 8.47
N HIS A 20 -12.55 2.31 8.26
CA HIS A 20 -11.94 1.99 6.99
C HIS A 20 -13.00 1.69 5.92
N LEU A 21 -14.00 0.86 6.25
CA LEU A 21 -15.12 0.54 5.38
C LEU A 21 -15.92 1.80 5.01
N THR A 22 -16.25 2.64 5.99
CA THR A 22 -16.97 3.91 5.75
C THR A 22 -16.21 4.81 4.77
N SER A 23 -14.88 4.85 4.88
CA SER A 23 -14.03 5.63 3.98
C SER A 23 -14.02 5.07 2.55
N LEU A 24 -14.04 3.74 2.40
CA LEU A 24 -14.18 3.09 1.09
C LEU A 24 -15.53 3.35 0.46
N GLU A 25 -16.63 3.24 1.22
CA GLU A 25 -17.97 3.54 0.71
C GLU A 25 -18.09 5.00 0.26
N TRP A 26 -17.57 5.93 1.07
CA TRP A 26 -17.53 7.34 0.68
C TRP A 26 -16.73 7.52 -0.61
N TYR A 27 -15.58 6.85 -0.75
CA TYR A 27 -14.78 6.94 -1.98
C TYR A 27 -15.55 6.39 -3.19
N GLY A 28 -16.17 5.20 -3.10
CA GLY A 28 -16.94 4.60 -4.19
C GLY A 28 -18.09 5.50 -4.66
N ARG A 29 -18.83 6.11 -3.72
CA ARG A 29 -19.92 7.05 -4.03
C ARG A 29 -19.45 8.31 -4.77
N ASN A 30 -18.26 8.81 -4.46
CA ASN A 30 -17.74 10.06 -5.02
C ASN A 30 -16.85 9.86 -6.26
N TYR A 31 -16.30 8.65 -6.46
CA TYR A 31 -15.33 8.33 -7.51
C TYR A 31 -15.71 7.05 -8.28
N GLN A 32 -16.98 6.95 -8.69
CA GLN A 32 -17.56 5.76 -9.34
C GLN A 32 -16.74 5.19 -10.51
N ALA A 33 -16.10 6.04 -11.31
CA ALA A 33 -15.27 5.61 -12.43
C ALA A 33 -13.97 4.87 -12.03
N ARG A 34 -13.63 4.82 -10.74
CA ARG A 34 -12.37 4.25 -10.21
C ARG A 34 -12.60 3.25 -9.07
N GLU A 35 -13.85 2.84 -8.84
CA GLU A 35 -14.22 2.01 -7.68
C GLU A 35 -13.58 0.62 -7.73
N ALA A 36 -13.48 0.01 -8.92
CA ALA A 36 -12.92 -1.34 -9.12
C ALA A 36 -11.40 -1.45 -8.86
N GLU A 37 -10.69 -0.33 -8.68
CA GLU A 37 -9.22 -0.30 -8.59
C GLU A 37 -8.70 -0.06 -7.17
N VAL A 38 -9.58 0.15 -6.20
CA VAL A 38 -9.15 0.51 -4.84
C VAL A 38 -8.81 -0.74 -4.05
N ILE A 39 -7.51 -0.93 -3.80
CA ILE A 39 -7.04 -1.85 -2.78
C ILE A 39 -6.85 -1.07 -1.47
N PRO A 40 -7.60 -1.41 -0.41
CA PRO A 40 -7.42 -0.80 0.91
C PRO A 40 -6.10 -1.26 1.54
N VAL A 41 -5.33 -0.31 2.05
CA VAL A 41 -4.08 -0.59 2.74
C VAL A 41 -4.12 0.08 4.11
N VAL A 42 -3.74 -0.67 5.14
CA VAL A 42 -3.53 -0.16 6.49
C VAL A 42 -2.02 -0.18 6.77
N ALA A 43 -1.43 0.97 7.09
CA ALA A 43 -0.06 1.00 7.60
C ALA A 43 -0.08 0.74 9.10
N ALA A 44 0.40 -0.43 9.54
CA ALA A 44 0.35 -0.88 10.92
C ALA A 44 1.48 -1.87 11.23
N SER A 45 1.84 -1.99 12.51
CA SER A 45 2.80 -2.99 13.01
C SER A 45 2.25 -4.41 13.10
N VAL A 46 0.93 -4.56 13.08
CA VAL A 46 0.23 -5.84 13.23
C VAL A 46 -0.54 -6.21 11.96
N THR A 47 -0.61 -7.50 11.68
CA THR A 47 -1.26 -8.03 10.45
C THR A 47 -2.55 -8.79 10.70
N VAL A 48 -2.79 -9.19 11.95
CA VAL A 48 -3.98 -9.92 12.37
C VAL A 48 -5.07 -8.93 12.72
N ALA A 49 -6.28 -9.16 12.25
CA ALA A 49 -7.45 -8.38 12.62
C ALA A 49 -8.34 -9.15 13.59
N ASP A 50 -9.03 -8.43 14.46
CA ASP A 50 -9.98 -9.01 15.42
C ASP A 50 -11.06 -9.86 14.72
N GLU A 51 -11.66 -10.79 15.46
CA GLU A 51 -12.83 -11.49 14.97
C GLU A 51 -13.98 -10.51 14.67
N GLY A 52 -14.64 -10.70 13.52
CA GLY A 52 -15.77 -9.87 13.12
C GLY A 52 -15.41 -8.42 12.77
N THR A 53 -14.17 -8.15 12.34
CA THR A 53 -13.86 -6.85 11.71
C THR A 53 -14.54 -6.69 10.35
N GLU A 54 -14.67 -5.44 9.95
CA GLU A 54 -15.25 -5.05 8.65
C GLU A 54 -14.17 -4.76 7.60
N TYR A 55 -12.92 -5.20 7.81
CA TYR A 55 -11.90 -5.10 6.77
C TYR A 55 -12.29 -5.98 5.57
N PRO A 56 -12.32 -5.43 4.35
CA PRO A 56 -12.62 -6.22 3.15
C PRO A 56 -11.53 -7.27 2.92
N GLU A 57 -11.85 -8.35 2.20
CA GLU A 57 -10.90 -9.45 1.96
C GLU A 57 -9.67 -9.03 1.15
N THR A 58 -9.80 -7.97 0.36
CA THR A 58 -8.73 -7.36 -0.41
C THR A 58 -7.82 -6.47 0.43
N ALA A 59 -8.17 -6.20 1.70
CA ALA A 59 -7.39 -5.35 2.58
C ALA A 59 -5.99 -5.89 2.80
N ARG A 60 -5.05 -4.95 2.83
CA ARG A 60 -3.63 -5.23 2.97
C ARG A 60 -3.03 -4.44 4.12
N VAL A 61 -1.90 -4.92 4.61
CA VAL A 61 -1.10 -4.25 5.62
C VAL A 61 0.25 -3.87 5.04
N LEU A 62 0.60 -2.60 5.18
CA LEU A 62 1.95 -2.07 4.94
C LEU A 62 2.68 -2.03 6.29
N THR A 63 3.53 -3.03 6.53
CA THR A 63 4.26 -3.16 7.80
C THR A 63 5.47 -2.23 7.86
N PRO A 64 6.04 -1.95 9.05
CA PRO A 64 7.26 -1.14 9.18
C PRO A 64 8.41 -1.64 8.29
N ASP A 65 8.66 -2.95 8.27
CA ASP A 65 9.71 -3.54 7.42
C ASP A 65 9.47 -3.27 5.94
N LYS A 66 8.20 -3.34 5.50
CA LYS A 66 7.83 -3.02 4.12
C LYS A 66 7.93 -1.54 3.82
N ILE A 67 7.68 -0.65 4.78
CA ILE A 67 7.92 0.80 4.61
C ILE A 67 9.41 1.06 4.40
N VAL A 68 10.29 0.43 5.20
CA VAL A 68 11.74 0.54 5.01
C VAL A 68 12.13 0.04 3.61
N GLU A 69 11.59 -1.09 3.17
CA GLU A 69 11.82 -1.60 1.81
C GLU A 69 11.36 -0.62 0.71
N VAL A 70 10.21 0.04 0.88
CA VAL A 70 9.73 1.08 -0.05
C VAL A 70 10.71 2.26 -0.09
N LEU A 71 11.17 2.74 1.07
CA LEU A 71 12.10 3.86 1.17
C LEU A 71 13.44 3.55 0.52
N ASP A 72 13.96 2.35 0.74
CA ASP A 72 15.20 1.89 0.11
C ASP A 72 15.05 1.83 -1.41
N ASN A 73 13.96 1.25 -1.93
CA ASN A 73 13.74 1.18 -3.37
C ASN A 73 13.49 2.57 -3.99
N LEU A 74 12.85 3.49 -3.29
CA LEU A 74 12.71 4.88 -3.72
C LEU A 74 14.06 5.59 -3.79
N LYS A 75 14.94 5.36 -2.80
CA LYS A 75 16.32 5.87 -2.82
C LYS A 75 17.10 5.30 -4.01
N GLN A 76 16.98 4.00 -4.28
CA GLN A 76 17.65 3.37 -5.43
C GLN A 76 17.13 3.92 -6.77
N LEU A 77 15.82 4.21 -6.88
CA LEU A 77 15.28 4.91 -8.04
C LEU A 77 15.94 6.28 -8.25
N TYR A 78 16.07 7.09 -7.20
CA TYR A 78 16.72 8.39 -7.31
C TYR A 78 18.19 8.28 -7.70
N LEU A 79 18.92 7.31 -7.16
CA LEU A 79 20.31 7.07 -7.54
C LEU A 79 20.42 6.61 -9.00
N ALA A 80 19.53 5.74 -9.47
CA ALA A 80 19.49 5.33 -10.87
C ALA A 80 19.25 6.53 -11.79
N LEU A 81 18.26 7.36 -11.48
CA LEU A 81 17.95 8.58 -12.24
C LEU A 81 19.10 9.60 -12.25
N ALA A 82 19.83 9.73 -11.13
CA ALA A 82 20.95 10.65 -11.02
C ALA A 82 22.21 10.17 -11.74
N ASN A 83 22.41 8.86 -11.85
CA ASN A 83 23.59 8.25 -12.48
C ASN A 83 23.43 8.03 -13.99
N GLU A 84 22.29 8.38 -14.59
CA GLU A 84 22.09 8.29 -16.04
C GLU A 84 22.79 9.42 -16.81
N GLU A 85 23.70 9.03 -17.70
CA GLU A 85 24.35 9.93 -18.67
C GLU A 85 23.36 10.50 -19.73
N PRO A 86 23.74 11.55 -20.49
CA PRO A 86 22.78 12.43 -21.15
C PRO A 86 21.80 11.77 -22.13
N LEU A 87 20.51 11.91 -21.82
CA LEU A 87 19.25 11.93 -22.61
C LEU A 87 18.98 10.90 -23.74
N MET A 88 19.96 10.32 -24.41
CA MET A 88 19.76 9.51 -25.62
C MET A 88 19.55 8.01 -25.34
N GLN A 89 19.78 7.54 -24.11
CA GLN A 89 19.61 6.13 -23.71
C GLN A 89 18.88 5.96 -22.37
N ARG A 90 17.99 6.90 -22.00
CA ARG A 90 17.21 6.76 -20.76
C ARG A 90 16.35 5.49 -20.83
N PRO A 91 16.46 4.54 -19.89
CA PRO A 91 15.32 3.71 -19.53
C PRO A 91 14.12 4.64 -19.35
N LYS A 92 12.98 4.29 -19.92
CA LYS A 92 11.78 5.13 -19.72
C LYS A 92 11.53 5.13 -18.21
N LEU A 93 11.29 6.30 -17.60
CA LEU A 93 11.00 6.42 -16.15
C LEU A 93 10.04 5.33 -15.64
N GLY A 94 9.06 4.93 -16.47
CA GLY A 94 8.16 3.80 -16.18
C GLY A 94 8.87 2.46 -15.96
N GLU A 95 9.91 2.13 -16.72
CA GLU A 95 10.73 0.91 -16.57
C GLU A 95 11.51 0.89 -15.25
N LEU A 96 12.05 2.04 -14.82
CA LEU A 96 12.71 2.15 -13.52
C LEU A 96 11.71 2.03 -12.37
N ILE A 97 10.59 2.76 -12.45
CA ILE A 97 9.50 2.67 -11.46
C ILE A 97 9.01 1.21 -11.35
N GLN A 98 8.89 0.51 -12.48
CA GLN A 98 8.51 -0.90 -12.51
C GLN A 98 9.59 -1.80 -11.88
N THR A 99 10.86 -1.62 -12.22
CA THR A 99 12.01 -2.36 -11.66
C THR A 99 12.05 -2.27 -10.14
N PHE A 100 11.83 -1.07 -9.60
CA PHE A 100 11.77 -0.82 -8.17
C PHE A 100 10.39 -1.14 -7.55
N GLY A 101 9.45 -1.71 -8.31
CA GLY A 101 8.15 -2.17 -7.80
C GLY A 101 7.22 -1.04 -7.34
N LEU A 102 7.45 0.19 -7.80
CA LEU A 102 6.73 1.39 -7.35
C LEU A 102 5.49 1.71 -8.22
N LEU A 103 5.20 0.89 -9.24
CA LEU A 103 3.93 0.96 -9.96
C LEU A 103 2.79 0.48 -9.06
N SER A 104 1.60 1.06 -9.18
CA SER A 104 0.42 0.64 -8.39
C SER A 104 0.13 -0.87 -8.48
N SER A 105 0.31 -1.45 -9.66
CA SER A 105 0.08 -2.88 -9.92
C SER A 105 1.06 -3.81 -9.20
N THR A 106 2.30 -3.38 -8.97
CA THR A 106 3.34 -4.17 -8.29
C THR A 106 3.53 -3.76 -6.83
N PHE A 107 3.18 -2.53 -6.47
CA PHE A 107 3.34 -1.99 -5.12
C PHE A 107 2.61 -2.85 -4.10
N VAL A 108 1.34 -3.16 -4.38
CA VAL A 108 0.50 -3.93 -3.46
C VAL A 108 1.06 -5.34 -3.27
N SER A 109 1.43 -6.02 -4.34
CA SER A 109 1.94 -7.40 -4.23
C SER A 109 3.33 -7.48 -3.59
N ARG A 110 4.15 -6.44 -3.74
CA ARG A 110 5.53 -6.41 -3.23
C ARG A 110 5.64 -5.90 -1.79
N TYR A 111 4.96 -4.81 -1.48
CA TYR A 111 5.15 -4.05 -0.24
C TYR A 111 4.02 -4.20 0.76
N THR A 112 3.05 -5.07 0.49
CA THR A 112 1.97 -5.30 1.45
C THR A 112 1.70 -6.78 1.66
N VAL A 113 1.20 -7.12 2.84
CA VAL A 113 0.74 -8.47 3.19
C VAL A 113 -0.77 -8.48 3.35
N ARG A 114 -1.41 -9.64 3.22
CA ARG A 114 -2.87 -9.72 3.47
C ARG A 114 -3.14 -9.54 4.96
N VAL A 115 -4.26 -8.90 5.28
CA VAL A 115 -4.82 -8.95 6.63
C VAL A 115 -5.14 -10.41 6.96
N GLN A 116 -4.64 -10.89 8.09
CA GLN A 116 -4.92 -12.21 8.62
C GLN A 116 -6.19 -12.14 9.49
N ARG A 117 -7.07 -13.12 9.36
CA ARG A 117 -8.28 -13.23 10.18
C ARG A 117 -8.10 -14.37 11.18
N THR A 118 -8.42 -14.10 12.44
CA THR A 118 -8.63 -15.12 13.47
C THR A 118 -9.98 -15.78 13.31
#